data_AF-A0A419KB93-F1
#
_entry.id   AF-A0A419KB93-F1
#
_cell.length_a   1.000
_cell.length_b   1.000
_cell.length_c   1.000
_cell.angle_alpha   90.00
_cell.angle_beta   90.00
_cell.angle_gamma   90.00
#
_symmetry.space_group_name_H-M   'P 1'
#
loop_
_entity.id
_entity.type
_entity.pdbx_description
1 polymer ?
#
loop_
_entity_poly.entity_id
_entity_poly.type
_entity_poly.pdbx_seq_one_letter_code
_entity_poly.pdbx_strand_id
1 'polypeptide(L)'
;MTKVELVYWKDKIGGEIERLETEAFSYGFTIGSHGEWEMLIAKEEKEVKKNEATNIKIEKVEIPPKSIAVPCPIMRHALGIVSSLTSTGKPKGVEERRLLDEVIFHPLFDGNINRGDLLCVVNVFHAALEQRLARGAAEKWLHERYRY
;
A
#
# COMPACT_ATOMS: atom_id res chain seq x y z
N MET A 1 6.26 -11.37 -19.08
CA MET A 1 6.28 -11.74 -17.65
C MET A 1 7.73 -11.68 -17.26
N THR A 2 8.03 -10.95 -16.19
CA THR A 2 9.39 -10.75 -15.71
C THR A 2 9.50 -11.47 -14.39
N LYS A 3 10.53 -12.30 -14.23
CA LYS A 3 10.87 -12.87 -12.93
C LYS A 3 11.35 -11.74 -12.02
N VAL A 4 10.73 -11.62 -10.87
CA VAL A 4 11.07 -10.63 -9.84
C VAL A 4 11.22 -11.33 -8.51
N GLU A 5 12.01 -10.74 -7.63
CA GLU A 5 12.12 -11.17 -6.25
C GLU A 5 11.40 -10.15 -5.37
N LEU A 6 10.36 -10.58 -4.66
CA LEU A 6 9.70 -9.78 -3.64
C LEU A 6 10.52 -9.87 -2.35
N VAL A 7 10.94 -8.73 -1.83
CA VAL A 7 11.69 -8.60 -0.56
C VAL A 7 10.76 -7.99 0.48
N TYR A 8 10.54 -8.67 1.60
CA TYR A 8 9.58 -8.25 2.62
C TYR A 8 9.99 -8.65 4.03
N TRP A 9 9.39 -8.02 5.04
CA TRP A 9 9.55 -8.41 6.44
C TRP A 9 8.65 -9.60 6.75
N LYS A 10 9.23 -10.69 7.25
CA LYS A 10 8.52 -11.94 7.53
C LYS A 10 7.61 -11.86 8.76
N ASP A 11 8.08 -11.21 9.81
CA ASP A 11 7.46 -11.24 11.14
C ASP A 11 7.02 -9.85 11.62
N LYS A 12 7.96 -8.91 11.70
CA LYS A 12 7.74 -7.54 12.19
C LYS A 12 8.51 -6.54 11.33
N ILE A 13 8.06 -5.28 11.34
CA ILE A 13 8.76 -4.21 10.62
C ILE A 13 10.17 -4.05 11.18
N GLY A 14 11.16 -4.05 10.29
CA GLY A 14 12.59 -4.05 10.65
C GLY A 14 13.12 -5.39 11.17
N GLY A 15 12.33 -6.47 11.10
CA GLY A 15 12.68 -7.82 11.52
C GLY A 15 13.37 -8.66 10.44
N GLU A 16 13.08 -9.96 10.42
CA GLU A 16 13.68 -10.89 9.46
C GLU A 16 13.22 -10.58 8.03
N ILE A 17 14.15 -10.51 7.09
CA ILE A 17 13.86 -10.32 5.67
C ILE A 17 13.73 -11.67 4.99
N GLU A 18 12.61 -11.88 4.30
CA GLU A 18 12.37 -13.02 3.44
C GLU A 18 12.27 -12.59 1.97
N ARG A 19 12.53 -13.54 1.06
CA ARG A 19 12.54 -13.35 -0.38
C ARG A 19 11.65 -14.36 -1.06
N LEU A 20 10.87 -13.91 -2.04
CA LEU A 20 9.99 -14.76 -2.83
C LEU A 20 10.19 -14.45 -4.32
N GLU A 21 10.70 -15.43 -5.08
CA GLU A 21 10.71 -15.36 -6.53
C GLU A 21 9.28 -15.54 -7.07
N THR A 22 8.85 -14.63 -7.94
CA THR A 22 7.54 -14.69 -8.59
C THR A 22 7.58 -14.09 -9.99
N GLU A 23 6.53 -14.32 -10.77
CA GLU A 23 6.36 -13.71 -12.08
C GLU A 23 5.47 -12.48 -11.96
N ALA A 24 6.00 -11.33 -12.35
CA ALA A 24 5.25 -10.08 -12.42
C ALA A 24 4.98 -9.67 -13.86
N PHE A 25 3.88 -8.95 -14.07
CA PHE A 25 3.53 -8.33 -15.34
C PHE A 25 2.77 -7.03 -15.08
N SER A 26 2.76 -6.13 -16.05
CA SER A 26 1.98 -4.89 -15.95
C SER A 26 0.52 -5.16 -16.30
N TYR A 27 -0.40 -4.60 -15.51
CA TYR A 27 -1.86 -4.68 -15.71
C TYR A 27 -2.46 -3.28 -15.74
N GLY A 28 -3.52 -3.13 -16.54
CA GLY A 28 -4.42 -1.98 -16.43
C GLY A 28 -5.46 -2.26 -15.36
N PHE A 29 -5.97 -1.21 -14.72
CA PHE A 29 -7.09 -1.31 -13.81
C PHE A 29 -7.99 -0.10 -13.97
N THR A 30 -9.28 -0.31 -13.73
CA THR A 30 -10.27 0.76 -13.69
C THR A 30 -10.78 0.91 -12.26
N ILE A 31 -10.79 2.14 -11.76
CA ILE A 31 -11.35 2.49 -10.46
C ILE A 31 -12.85 2.76 -10.63
N GLY A 32 -13.68 2.09 -9.83
CA GLY A 32 -15.12 2.32 -9.79
C GLY A 32 -15.49 3.68 -9.18
N SER A 33 -16.77 4.06 -9.29
CA SER A 33 -17.29 5.31 -8.70
C SER A 33 -17.49 5.25 -7.19
N HIS A 34 -17.35 4.08 -6.58
CA HIS A 34 -17.53 3.87 -5.15
C HIS A 34 -16.18 3.88 -4.44
N GLY A 35 -16.00 4.84 -3.54
CA GLY A 35 -14.83 4.99 -2.68
C GLY A 35 -15.24 4.95 -1.22
N GLU A 36 -14.42 4.31 -0.40
CA GLU A 36 -14.61 4.19 1.04
C GLU A 36 -13.47 4.88 1.76
N TRP A 37 -13.77 5.42 2.95
CA TRP A 37 -12.77 5.99 3.84
C TRP A 37 -12.61 5.11 5.06
N GLU A 38 -11.39 4.62 5.24
CA GLU A 38 -11.00 3.86 6.42
C GLU A 38 -10.07 4.71 7.30
N MET A 39 -10.27 4.65 8.61
CA MET A 39 -9.52 5.47 9.58
C MET A 39 -8.30 4.70 10.10
N LEU A 40 -7.12 5.30 10.02
CA LEU A 40 -5.90 4.74 10.63
C LEU A 40 -5.74 5.32 12.02
N ILE A 41 -6.28 4.61 13.01
CA ILE A 41 -6.31 5.03 14.41
C ILE A 41 -5.15 4.36 15.14
N ALA A 42 -4.34 5.12 15.86
CA ALA A 42 -3.23 4.59 16.65
C ALA A 42 -3.71 3.63 17.75
N LYS A 43 -3.08 2.46 17.84
CA LYS A 43 -3.33 1.41 18.84
C LYS A 43 -2.26 1.37 19.93
N GLU A 44 -1.30 2.27 19.90
CA GLU A 44 -0.25 2.36 20.90
C GLU A 44 0.11 3.81 21.20
N GLU A 45 0.75 3.99 22.35
CA GLU A 45 1.43 5.23 22.73
C GLU A 45 2.87 5.15 22.19
N LYS A 46 3.35 6.18 21.51
CA LYS A 46 4.71 6.18 20.97
C LYS A 46 5.31 7.58 20.88
N GLU A 47 6.49 7.76 21.46
CA GLU A 47 7.32 8.95 21.22
C GLU A 47 7.90 8.87 19.81
N VAL A 48 7.84 9.99 19.08
CA VAL A 48 8.38 10.12 17.73
C VAL A 48 9.37 11.27 17.67
N LYS A 49 10.41 11.10 16.84
CA LYS A 49 11.42 12.12 16.56
C LYS A 49 11.31 12.60 15.12
N LYS A 50 11.48 13.90 14.93
CA LYS A 50 11.45 14.56 13.64
C LYS A 50 12.41 13.89 12.67
N ASN A 51 11.92 13.61 11.47
CA ASN A 51 12.61 12.95 10.36
C ASN A 51 13.03 11.50 10.62
N GLU A 52 12.63 10.88 11.75
CA GLU A 52 12.88 9.48 12.03
C GLU A 52 11.62 8.65 11.71
N ALA A 53 11.61 8.05 10.52
CA ALA A 53 10.50 7.20 10.10
C ALA A 53 10.29 6.06 11.11
N THR A 54 9.06 5.95 11.61
CA THR A 54 8.73 5.10 12.76
C THR A 54 7.51 4.27 12.42
N ASN A 55 7.55 2.98 12.70
CA ASN A 55 6.36 2.14 12.59
C ASN A 55 5.37 2.46 13.72
N ILE A 56 4.07 2.46 13.46
CA ILE A 56 3.05 2.66 14.49
C ILE A 56 1.96 1.61 14.31
N LYS A 57 1.63 0.91 15.38
CA LYS A 57 0.49 0.00 15.43
C LYS A 57 -0.81 0.77 15.33
N ILE A 58 -1.71 0.28 14.48
CA ILE A 58 -3.04 0.85 14.29
C ILE A 58 -4.11 -0.18 14.65
N GLU A 59 -5.33 0.30 14.82
CA GLU A 59 -6.48 -0.59 14.81
C GLU A 59 -6.59 -1.29 13.45
N LYS A 60 -7.05 -2.53 13.48
CA LYS A 60 -7.08 -3.39 12.29
C LYS A 60 -8.01 -2.82 11.23
N VAL A 61 -7.48 -2.62 10.03
CA VAL A 61 -8.26 -2.20 8.85
C VAL A 61 -8.22 -3.32 7.83
N GLU A 62 -9.39 -3.84 7.45
CA GLU A 62 -9.50 -4.84 6.40
C GLU A 62 -9.66 -4.15 5.04
N ILE A 63 -8.78 -4.50 4.11
CA ILE A 63 -8.86 -4.03 2.73
C ILE A 63 -9.50 -5.13 1.87
N PRO A 64 -10.67 -4.86 1.26
CA PRO A 64 -11.36 -5.84 0.44
C PRO A 64 -10.51 -6.34 -0.74
N PRO A 65 -10.73 -7.59 -1.20
CA PRO A 65 -10.28 -8.04 -2.51
C PRO A 65 -10.68 -7.05 -3.61
N LYS A 66 -9.85 -6.97 -4.67
CA LYS A 66 -10.08 -6.13 -5.85
C LYS A 66 -10.31 -4.66 -5.48
N SER A 67 -9.49 -4.12 -4.58
CA SER A 67 -9.52 -2.71 -4.20
C SER A 67 -8.11 -2.12 -4.13
N ILE A 68 -7.99 -0.82 -4.34
CA ILE A 68 -6.74 -0.09 -4.19
C ILE A 68 -6.88 0.78 -2.95
N ALA A 69 -5.93 0.64 -2.03
CA ALA A 69 -5.86 1.41 -0.80
C ALA A 69 -4.73 2.42 -0.92
N VAL A 70 -5.05 3.71 -0.81
CA VAL A 70 -4.06 4.80 -0.89
C VAL A 70 -4.26 5.74 0.30
N PRO A 71 -3.19 6.06 1.07
CA PRO A 71 -3.26 7.12 2.06
C PRO A 71 -3.81 8.41 1.46
N CYS A 72 -4.79 9.03 2.12
CA CYS A 72 -5.31 10.31 1.69
C CYS A 72 -4.22 11.38 1.85
N PRO A 73 -3.87 12.14 0.79
CA PRO A 73 -2.77 13.09 0.82
C PRO A 73 -3.14 14.40 1.54
N ILE A 74 -4.00 14.32 2.56
CA ILE A 74 -4.39 15.42 3.43
C ILE A 74 -3.88 15.08 4.82
N MET A 75 -3.02 15.93 5.35
CA MET A 75 -2.46 15.77 6.69
C MET A 75 -3.58 15.77 7.74
N ARG A 76 -3.62 14.73 8.58
CA ARG A 76 -4.60 14.59 9.67
C ARG A 76 -3.97 14.66 11.06
N HIS A 77 -2.68 14.39 11.17
CA HIS A 77 -1.94 14.42 12.42
C HIS A 77 -0.94 15.56 12.44
N ALA A 78 -0.94 16.38 13.49
CA ALA A 78 -0.09 17.57 13.58
C ALA A 78 1.42 17.22 13.58
N LEU A 79 1.78 16.04 14.07
CA LEU A 79 3.19 15.61 14.13
C LEU A 79 3.74 15.06 12.82
N GLY A 80 2.93 14.76 11.79
CA GLY A 80 3.45 14.17 10.56
C GLY A 80 2.44 13.45 9.67
N ILE A 81 2.95 12.59 8.78
CA ILE A 81 2.16 11.91 7.76
C ILE A 81 2.39 10.40 7.79
N VAL A 82 1.38 9.63 7.39
CA VAL A 82 1.57 8.21 7.06
C VAL A 82 2.15 8.11 5.65
N SER A 83 3.39 7.64 5.54
CA SER A 83 4.11 7.51 4.26
C SER A 83 3.89 6.15 3.59
N SER A 84 3.55 5.12 4.37
CA SER A 84 3.27 3.78 3.84
C SER A 84 2.27 3.02 4.70
N LEU A 85 1.39 2.27 4.04
CA LEU A 85 0.54 1.25 4.65
C LEU A 85 1.30 -0.07 4.63
N THR A 86 1.30 -0.79 5.74
CA THR A 86 2.16 -1.97 5.89
C THR A 86 1.43 -3.12 6.58
N SER A 87 1.84 -4.32 6.21
CA SER A 87 1.52 -5.60 6.84
C SER A 87 2.79 -6.42 6.75
N THR A 88 3.10 -7.17 7.79
CA THR A 88 4.21 -8.13 7.75
C THR A 88 3.76 -9.45 7.14
N GLY A 89 4.75 -10.28 6.81
CA GLY A 89 4.55 -11.55 6.13
C GLY A 89 4.48 -11.43 4.62
N LYS A 90 4.13 -12.54 3.98
CA LYS A 90 4.09 -12.66 2.52
C LYS A 90 3.19 -11.58 1.89
N PRO A 91 3.70 -10.74 0.97
CA PRO A 91 2.90 -9.77 0.25
C PRO A 91 1.74 -10.46 -0.48
N LYS A 92 0.56 -9.85 -0.39
CA LYS A 92 -0.67 -10.36 -1.02
C LYS A 92 -1.01 -9.57 -2.27
N GLY A 93 -1.61 -10.25 -3.23
CA GLY A 93 -2.13 -9.63 -4.45
C GLY A 93 -3.30 -8.69 -4.15
N VAL A 94 -3.67 -7.89 -5.15
CA VAL A 94 -4.85 -7.00 -5.07
C VAL A 94 -6.15 -7.82 -5.07
N GLU A 95 -6.11 -9.03 -5.62
CA GLU A 95 -7.18 -10.02 -5.69
C GLU A 95 -7.50 -10.64 -4.33
N GLU A 96 -6.61 -10.47 -3.35
CA GLU A 96 -6.73 -11.05 -2.03
C GLU A 96 -7.17 -10.02 -0.98
N ARG A 97 -7.83 -10.52 0.08
CA ARG A 97 -8.10 -9.70 1.26
C ARG A 97 -6.79 -9.40 1.99
N ARG A 98 -6.55 -8.12 2.24
CA ARG A 98 -5.37 -7.62 2.97
C ARG A 98 -5.81 -7.07 4.32
N LEU A 99 -4.92 -7.17 5.31
CA LEU A 99 -5.13 -6.64 6.64
C LEU A 99 -4.01 -5.63 6.89
N LEU A 100 -4.36 -4.44 7.36
CA LEU A 100 -3.41 -3.44 7.81
C LEU A 100 -3.50 -3.35 9.33
N ASP A 101 -2.36 -3.44 10.00
CA ASP A 101 -2.25 -3.34 11.46
C ASP A 101 -1.07 -2.47 11.91
N GLU A 102 -0.22 -2.03 10.98
CA GLU A 102 0.84 -1.06 11.21
C GLU A 102 0.92 -0.05 10.06
N VAL A 103 1.51 1.11 10.33
CA VAL A 103 1.84 2.15 9.34
C VAL A 103 3.28 2.58 9.50
N ILE A 104 3.91 3.06 8.42
CA ILE A 104 5.13 3.87 8.53
C ILE A 104 4.70 5.32 8.64
N PHE A 105 4.96 5.92 9.80
CA PHE A 105 4.73 7.32 10.07
C PHE A 105 6.02 8.10 9.89
N HIS A 106 5.94 9.24 9.21
CA HIS A 106 7.05 10.15 9.00
C HIS A 106 6.82 11.43 9.82
N PRO A 107 7.46 11.57 10.99
CA PRO A 107 7.27 12.72 11.86
C PRO A 107 7.96 13.97 11.28
N LEU A 108 7.22 15.06 11.20
CA LEU A 108 7.72 16.40 10.87
C LEU A 108 8.13 17.19 12.13
N PHE A 109 7.64 16.76 13.28
CA PHE A 109 7.91 17.33 14.59
C PHE A 109 8.12 16.21 15.62
N ASP A 110 8.89 16.51 16.66
CA ASP A 110 8.98 15.65 17.84
C ASP A 110 7.65 15.67 18.60
N GLY A 111 7.31 14.56 19.27
CA GLY A 111 6.15 14.52 20.15
C GLY A 111 5.73 13.12 20.52
N ASN A 112 4.54 13.01 21.10
CA ASN A 112 3.93 11.74 21.47
C ASN A 112 2.67 11.52 20.64
N ILE A 113 2.57 10.33 20.06
CA ILE A 113 1.35 9.81 19.46
C ILE A 113 0.66 8.99 20.53
N ASN A 114 -0.63 9.24 20.71
CA ASN A 114 -1.43 8.58 21.73
C ASN A 114 -2.37 7.55 21.10
N ARG A 115 -2.75 6.55 21.90
CA ARG A 115 -3.79 5.59 21.51
C ARG A 115 -5.09 6.35 21.23
N GLY A 116 -5.68 6.07 20.08
CA GLY A 116 -6.90 6.74 19.62
C GLY A 116 -6.64 7.92 18.67
N ASP A 117 -5.38 8.37 18.53
CA ASP A 117 -5.06 9.45 17.59
C ASP A 117 -5.31 9.02 16.13
N LEU A 118 -5.97 9.88 15.37
CA LEU A 118 -6.15 9.68 13.93
C LEU A 118 -4.86 10.05 13.20
N LEU A 119 -4.16 9.03 12.68
CA LEU A 119 -2.92 9.22 11.94
C LEU A 119 -3.17 9.63 10.49
N CYS A 120 -4.15 9.00 9.85
CA CYS A 120 -4.47 9.18 8.43
C CYS A 120 -5.86 8.63 8.10
N VAL A 121 -6.39 9.01 6.94
CA VAL A 121 -7.54 8.36 6.30
C VAL A 121 -7.03 7.62 5.08
N VAL A 122 -7.45 6.38 4.85
CA VAL A 122 -7.16 5.63 3.63
C VAL A 122 -8.34 5.71 2.70
N ASN A 123 -8.08 6.08 1.45
CA ASN A 123 -9.06 5.91 0.37
C ASN A 123 -8.99 4.46 -0.11
N VAL A 124 -10.12 3.76 -0.04
CA VAL A 124 -10.29 2.42 -0.59
C VAL A 124 -11.17 2.52 -1.82
N PHE A 125 -10.59 2.23 -2.98
CA PHE A 125 -11.26 2.30 -4.27
C PHE A 125 -11.44 0.89 -4.82
N HIS A 126 -12.68 0.49 -5.10
CA HIS A 126 -12.90 -0.80 -5.77
C HIS A 126 -12.36 -0.74 -7.20
N ALA A 127 -11.58 -1.75 -7.55
CA ALA A 127 -10.85 -1.83 -8.81
C ALA A 127 -11.30 -3.05 -9.61
N ALA A 128 -11.69 -2.83 -10.87
CA ALA A 128 -11.81 -3.90 -11.84
C ALA A 128 -10.46 -4.09 -12.52
N LEU A 129 -9.95 -5.33 -12.47
CA LEU A 129 -8.74 -5.69 -13.22
C LEU A 129 -9.08 -5.72 -14.70
N GLU A 130 -8.46 -4.83 -15.46
CA GLU A 130 -8.56 -4.85 -16.92
C GLU A 130 -7.46 -5.73 -17.51
N GLN A 131 -7.65 -6.12 -18.77
CA GLN A 131 -6.69 -6.96 -19.48
C GLN A 131 -5.28 -6.36 -19.41
N ARG A 132 -4.31 -7.27 -19.35
CA ARG A 132 -2.86 -7.01 -19.43
C ARG A 132 -2.61 -5.84 -20.37
N LEU A 133 -1.95 -4.78 -19.86
CA LEU A 133 -1.59 -3.62 -20.66
C LEU A 133 -0.92 -4.12 -21.94
N ALA A 134 -1.63 -4.00 -23.06
CA ALA A 134 -1.17 -4.43 -24.37
C ALA A 134 -0.11 -3.45 -24.92
N ARG A 135 0.77 -2.92 -24.06
CA ARG A 135 1.99 -2.27 -24.54
C ARG A 135 2.82 -3.36 -25.21
N GLY A 136 3.02 -3.20 -26.51
CA GLY A 136 3.60 -4.21 -27.38
C GLY A 136 2.62 -5.06 -28.19
N ALA A 137 1.37 -5.33 -27.78
CA ALA A 137 0.49 -6.17 -28.63
C ALA A 137 -0.22 -5.33 -29.72
N ALA A 138 -0.64 -4.10 -29.40
CA ALA A 138 -1.12 -3.15 -30.40
C ALA A 138 0.03 -2.69 -31.31
N GLU A 139 1.21 -2.41 -30.76
CA GLU A 139 2.41 -2.04 -31.53
C GLU A 139 2.91 -3.21 -32.39
N LYS A 140 2.93 -4.45 -31.88
CA LYS A 140 3.30 -5.65 -32.65
C LYS A 140 2.28 -5.94 -33.75
N TRP A 141 0.99 -5.80 -33.46
CA TRP A 141 -0.06 -5.93 -34.49
C TRP A 141 0.03 -4.82 -35.55
N LEU A 142 0.33 -3.58 -35.15
CA LEU A 142 0.57 -2.47 -36.07
C LEU A 142 1.84 -2.69 -36.91
N HIS A 143 2.95 -3.14 -36.32
CA HIS A 143 4.19 -3.49 -37.05
C HIS A 143 3.97 -4.66 -38.02
N GLU A 144 3.30 -5.73 -37.60
CA GLU A 144 3.01 -6.89 -38.44
C GLU A 144 2.08 -6.54 -39.61
N ARG A 145 1.14 -5.61 -39.40
CA ARG A 145 0.16 -5.19 -40.42
C ARG A 145 0.67 -4.10 -41.38
N TYR A 146 1.48 -3.17 -40.89
CA TYR A 146 1.95 -2.03 -41.68
C TYR A 146 3.43 -2.12 -42.11
N ARG A 147 4.18 -3.16 -41.69
CA ARG A 147 5.55 -3.48 -42.12
C ARG A 147 6.46 -2.24 -42.29
N TYR A 148 6.66 -1.50 -41.20
CA TYR A 148 7.86 -0.67 -41.03
C TYR A 148 8.85 -1.39 -40.13
#